data_AF-A0AA36IXH2-F1
#
_entry.id   AF-A0AA36IXH2-F1
#
_cell.length_a   1.000
_cell.length_b   1.000
_cell.length_c   1.000
_cell.angle_alpha   90.00
_cell.angle_beta   90.00
_cell.angle_gamma   90.00
#
_symmetry.space_group_name_H-M   'P 1'
#
loop_
_entity.id
_entity.type
_entity.pdbx_description
1 polymer ?
#
loop_
_entity_poly.entity_id
_entity_poly.type
_entity_poly.pdbx_seq_one_letter_code
_entity_poly.pdbx_strand_id
1 'polypeptide(L)'
;MCAAKHGKSRRGRHIAREGKSQLRAGYRGFCPLEAGPSIVGGGGQVARRTWASLKPEEFFEFVNQRRPLIISTEGEPHGALGALFGLKGEAAKWALPGSEGAEAMQRSAAARCEVVVERRRSSSSFFGQSDDRSREKTRLGQFCKELEAGSELGYLTTQALEDDDGTPRALAAPHVLKLLEGCATLRPKLLGNLVPVQYNMWFGRSTTGSSSGLHHDFHDNIYVLLRGRKEFRLFSPRCLDILSPVGVQKAKLHDNGLISYVPGLRSDGASASALRRTASAGTSEDEEAELEELLNDALEDEEPGADTLPDSFCRGSTVPGSPEPIPESLRGRHLVADLGVGDLLYLPASWFHEVVSQGGGPGGHLALNLWMAPPRADATMLEPYEDGLWEELFQRLKPSLPREAPGRPGTGKRRKTRNHLVKVPFSHRRRLLRALHRSRAEAG
;
A
#
# COMPACT_ATOMS: atom_id res chain seq x y z
N MET A 1 -36.04 -29.64 -48.34
CA MET A 1 -36.27 -28.20 -48.08
C MET A 1 -36.84 -28.03 -46.69
N CYS A 2 -36.20 -27.19 -45.89
CA CYS A 2 -36.58 -26.65 -44.56
C CYS A 2 -37.09 -27.63 -43.49
N ALA A 3 -36.15 -28.21 -42.73
CA ALA A 3 -36.42 -28.82 -41.43
C ALA A 3 -36.30 -27.75 -40.32
N ALA A 4 -37.39 -27.56 -39.57
CA ALA A 4 -37.42 -26.75 -38.37
C ALA A 4 -36.62 -27.42 -37.24
N LYS A 5 -35.64 -26.72 -36.66
CA LYS A 5 -35.01 -27.09 -35.39
C LYS A 5 -35.27 -25.98 -34.37
N HIS A 6 -36.07 -26.32 -33.36
CA HIS A 6 -36.31 -25.51 -32.18
C HIS A 6 -35.01 -25.35 -31.37
N GLY A 7 -34.48 -24.13 -31.30
CA GLY A 7 -33.38 -23.79 -30.40
C GLY A 7 -33.88 -23.68 -28.97
N LYS A 8 -33.58 -24.68 -28.13
CA LYS A 8 -33.71 -24.55 -26.67
C LYS A 8 -32.73 -23.50 -26.18
N SER A 9 -33.25 -22.37 -25.71
CA SER A 9 -32.52 -21.38 -24.92
C SER A 9 -31.99 -22.05 -23.64
N ARG A 10 -30.71 -22.38 -23.62
CA ARG A 10 -29.97 -22.64 -22.37
C ARG A 10 -29.62 -21.29 -21.76
N ARG A 11 -30.56 -20.70 -21.01
CA ARG A 11 -30.21 -19.75 -19.95
C ARG A 11 -29.34 -20.52 -18.94
N GLY A 12 -28.02 -20.39 -19.06
CA GLY A 12 -27.10 -20.81 -18.01
C GLY A 12 -27.46 -20.03 -16.75
N ARG A 13 -28.07 -20.71 -15.78
CA ARG A 13 -28.14 -20.21 -14.41
C ARG A 13 -26.69 -20.04 -13.96
N HIS A 14 -26.26 -18.80 -13.75
CA HIS A 14 -25.16 -18.53 -12.83
C HIS A 14 -25.60 -19.06 -11.47
N ILE A 15 -25.19 -20.28 -11.15
CA ILE A 15 -25.22 -20.79 -9.78
C ILE A 15 -24.17 -19.94 -9.07
N ALA A 16 -24.63 -18.98 -8.26
CA ALA A 16 -23.77 -18.36 -7.27
C ALA A 16 -23.16 -19.50 -6.46
N ARG A 17 -21.84 -19.69 -6.56
CA ARG A 17 -21.13 -20.53 -5.61
C ARG A 17 -21.47 -19.97 -4.23
N GLU A 18 -22.14 -20.76 -3.39
CA GLU A 18 -22.25 -20.46 -1.96
C GLU A 18 -20.82 -20.23 -1.46
N GLY A 19 -20.47 -18.96 -1.25
CA GLY A 19 -19.13 -18.56 -0.85
C GLY A 19 -18.80 -19.25 0.46
N LYS A 20 -17.58 -19.77 0.56
CA LYS A 20 -17.05 -20.37 1.79
C LYS A 20 -17.28 -19.39 2.94
N SER A 21 -18.25 -19.67 3.79
CA SER A 21 -18.76 -18.76 4.82
C SER A 21 -17.89 -18.73 6.08
N GLN A 22 -16.67 -19.26 6.01
CA GLN A 22 -15.81 -19.51 7.16
C GLN A 22 -14.59 -18.59 7.16
N LEU A 23 -14.23 -18.12 8.36
CA LEU A 23 -13.01 -17.38 8.62
C LEU A 23 -11.79 -18.31 8.43
N ARG A 24 -10.86 -17.93 7.56
CA ARG A 24 -9.65 -18.72 7.30
C ARG A 24 -8.83 -18.89 8.58
N ALA A 25 -8.33 -20.10 8.81
CA ALA A 25 -7.49 -20.44 9.96
C ALA A 25 -6.01 -20.09 9.71
N GLY A 26 -5.16 -20.24 10.74
CA GLY A 26 -3.69 -20.07 10.64
C GLY A 26 -3.17 -18.69 11.01
N TYR A 27 -3.96 -17.63 10.84
CA TYR A 27 -3.61 -16.29 11.32
C TYR A 27 -3.64 -16.21 12.85
N ARG A 28 -2.52 -15.80 13.44
CA ARG A 28 -2.31 -15.71 14.90
C ARG A 28 -2.57 -14.32 15.47
N GLY A 29 -2.80 -13.33 14.62
CA GLY A 29 -3.07 -11.96 15.05
C GLY A 29 -4.52 -11.69 15.47
N PHE A 30 -4.78 -10.44 15.83
CA PHE A 30 -6.06 -9.97 16.31
C PHE A 30 -7.16 -10.15 15.27
N CYS A 31 -8.23 -10.85 15.65
CA CYS A 31 -9.44 -10.95 14.86
C CYS A 31 -10.64 -10.56 15.73
N PRO A 32 -11.40 -9.51 15.38
CA PRO A 32 -12.59 -9.13 16.15
C PRO A 32 -13.79 -10.04 15.85
N LEU A 33 -13.64 -11.01 14.94
CA LEU A 33 -14.70 -11.92 14.51
C LEU A 33 -14.48 -13.31 15.11
N GLU A 34 -15.57 -13.96 15.48
CA GLU A 34 -15.56 -15.32 16.00
C GLU A 34 -16.20 -16.28 15.00
N ALA A 35 -15.60 -17.46 14.87
CA ALA A 35 -16.12 -18.53 14.02
C ALA A 35 -17.11 -19.39 14.82
N GLY A 36 -18.25 -19.68 14.22
CA GLY A 36 -19.31 -20.54 14.77
C GLY A 36 -20.28 -20.98 13.68
N PRO A 37 -21.52 -21.41 14.02
CA PRO A 37 -22.56 -21.69 13.03
C PRO A 37 -22.86 -20.49 12.11
N SER A 38 -22.61 -19.28 12.60
CA SER A 38 -22.57 -18.02 11.88
C SER A 38 -21.40 -17.17 12.38
N ILE A 39 -20.93 -16.22 11.56
CA ILE A 39 -19.91 -15.25 11.97
C ILE A 39 -20.55 -14.24 12.92
N VAL A 40 -19.94 -14.08 14.10
CA VAL A 40 -20.36 -13.11 15.12
C VAL A 40 -19.18 -12.20 15.52
N GLY A 41 -19.46 -11.21 16.37
CA GLY A 41 -18.51 -10.16 16.71
C GLY A 41 -18.28 -9.16 15.58
N GLY A 42 -17.12 -8.53 15.60
CA GLY A 42 -16.77 -7.42 14.72
C GLY A 42 -17.45 -6.12 15.14
N GLY A 43 -17.39 -5.13 14.25
CA GLY A 43 -17.98 -3.83 14.51
C GLY A 43 -17.17 -3.02 15.54
N GLY A 44 -17.57 -1.76 15.73
CA GLY A 44 -16.94 -0.86 16.69
C GLY A 44 -15.76 -0.07 16.13
N GLN A 45 -15.06 0.60 17.02
CA GLN A 45 -14.02 1.57 16.69
C GLN A 45 -12.62 1.00 16.93
N VAL A 46 -11.68 1.35 16.05
CA VAL A 46 -10.26 1.05 16.24
C VAL A 46 -9.77 1.76 17.51
N ALA A 47 -8.92 1.07 18.28
CA ALA A 47 -8.35 1.63 19.51
C ALA A 47 -7.59 2.93 19.20
N ARG A 48 -7.63 3.88 20.14
CA ARG A 48 -6.94 5.17 20.01
C ARG A 48 -5.97 5.39 21.18
N ARG A 49 -4.80 5.96 20.89
CA ARG A 49 -3.78 6.43 21.85
C ARG A 49 -3.30 7.81 21.44
N THR A 50 -2.73 8.56 22.38
CA THR A 50 -2.04 9.82 22.05
C THR A 50 -0.55 9.55 21.85
N TRP A 51 0.09 10.33 20.99
CA TRP A 51 1.52 10.23 20.71
C TRP A 51 2.35 10.40 22.00
N ALA A 52 2.05 11.44 22.78
CA ALA A 52 2.75 11.72 24.03
C ALA A 52 2.69 10.58 25.07
N SER A 53 1.64 9.76 25.04
CA SER A 53 1.47 8.66 26.00
C SER A 53 1.97 7.31 25.50
N LEU A 54 2.31 7.18 24.21
CA LEU A 54 2.57 5.89 23.59
C LEU A 54 4.08 5.66 23.44
N LYS A 55 4.61 4.72 24.22
CA LYS A 55 6.01 4.31 24.09
C LYS A 55 6.21 3.37 22.90
N PRO A 56 7.42 3.31 22.31
CA PRO A 56 7.72 2.36 21.23
C PRO A 56 7.40 0.91 21.57
N GLU A 57 7.66 0.48 22.80
CA GLU A 57 7.40 -0.89 23.26
C GLU A 57 5.90 -1.20 23.29
N GLU A 58 5.09 -0.25 23.79
CA GLU A 58 3.62 -0.36 23.83
C GLU A 58 3.03 -0.33 22.42
N PHE A 59 3.58 0.49 21.52
CA PHE A 59 3.21 0.46 20.10
C PHE A 59 3.52 -0.92 19.50
N PHE A 60 4.68 -1.49 19.82
CA PHE A 60 5.09 -2.78 19.31
C PHE A 60 4.19 -3.94 19.79
N GLU A 61 3.50 -3.81 20.94
CA GLU A 61 2.47 -4.78 21.34
C GLU A 61 1.33 -4.86 20.32
N PHE A 62 0.88 -3.71 19.77
CA PHE A 62 -0.13 -3.68 18.70
C PHE A 62 0.42 -4.28 17.41
N VAL A 63 1.70 -4.03 17.12
CA VAL A 63 2.39 -4.62 15.96
C VAL A 63 2.45 -6.14 16.09
N ASN A 64 2.85 -6.69 17.24
CA ASN A 64 2.91 -8.13 17.45
C ASN A 64 1.53 -8.78 17.44
N GLN A 65 0.53 -8.10 18.03
CA GLN A 65 -0.87 -8.53 17.96
C GLN A 65 -1.48 -8.39 16.57
N ARG A 66 -0.79 -7.75 15.61
CA ARG A 66 -1.32 -7.42 14.28
C ARG A 66 -2.65 -6.69 14.39
N ARG A 67 -2.75 -5.74 15.34
CA ARG A 67 -3.98 -5.04 15.72
C ARG A 67 -3.93 -3.59 15.23
N PRO A 68 -4.92 -3.12 14.46
CA PRO A 68 -4.99 -1.72 14.05
C PRO A 68 -5.03 -0.76 15.24
N LEU A 69 -4.39 0.40 15.11
CA LEU A 69 -4.30 1.42 16.16
C LEU A 69 -4.30 2.82 15.55
N ILE A 70 -5.13 3.71 16.10
CA ILE A 70 -5.06 5.16 15.84
C ILE A 70 -4.15 5.82 16.87
N ILE A 71 -3.23 6.66 16.40
CA ILE A 71 -2.30 7.43 17.22
C ILE A 71 -2.50 8.91 16.90
N SER A 72 -3.00 9.67 17.86
CA SER A 72 -3.24 11.10 17.67
C SER A 72 -2.02 11.92 18.05
N THR A 73 -1.60 12.84 17.18
CA THR A 73 -0.53 13.81 17.47
C THR A 73 -1.06 15.16 17.96
N GLU A 74 -2.32 15.20 18.41
CA GLU A 74 -2.87 16.37 19.07
C GLU A 74 -1.99 16.79 20.26
N GLY A 75 -1.62 18.07 20.29
CA GLY A 75 -0.72 18.63 21.29
C GLY A 75 0.78 18.48 20.98
N GLU A 76 1.18 17.69 19.98
CA GLU A 76 2.59 17.58 19.61
C GLU A 76 3.11 18.85 18.92
N PRO A 77 4.29 19.35 19.30
CA PRO A 77 4.88 20.51 18.65
C PRO A 77 5.16 20.17 17.18
N HIS A 78 4.60 20.98 16.28
CA HIS A 78 4.69 20.81 14.82
C HIS A 78 3.92 19.59 14.25
N GLY A 79 2.98 19.03 15.02
CA GLY A 79 2.03 18.00 14.57
C GLY A 79 2.67 16.72 14.05
N ALA A 80 1.94 15.96 13.23
CA ALA A 80 2.36 14.62 12.79
C ALA A 80 3.71 14.57 12.06
N LEU A 81 4.03 15.56 11.23
CA LEU A 81 5.33 15.62 10.54
C LEU A 81 6.48 15.90 11.50
N GLY A 82 6.26 16.74 12.52
CA GLY A 82 7.22 16.99 13.58
C GLY A 82 7.46 15.74 14.43
N ALA A 83 6.37 15.08 14.83
CA ALA A 83 6.39 13.86 15.63
C ALA A 83 7.14 12.71 14.94
N LEU A 84 6.80 12.43 13.67
CA LEU A 84 7.38 11.31 12.92
C LEU A 84 8.80 11.60 12.42
N PHE A 85 9.00 12.78 11.84
CA PHE A 85 10.20 13.06 11.03
C PHE A 85 11.06 14.18 11.60
N GLY A 86 10.62 14.89 12.63
CA GLY A 86 11.31 16.08 13.14
C GLY A 86 11.23 17.28 12.20
N LEU A 87 10.31 17.30 11.24
CA LEU A 87 10.11 18.46 10.36
C LEU A 87 9.48 19.63 11.12
N LYS A 88 10.03 20.83 10.95
CA LYS A 88 9.60 22.05 11.66
C LYS A 88 9.55 23.25 10.73
N GLY A 89 8.79 24.27 11.13
CA GLY A 89 8.73 25.56 10.44
C GLY A 89 8.33 25.43 8.97
N GLU A 90 9.04 26.16 8.10
CA GLU A 90 8.78 26.18 6.65
C GLU A 90 8.78 24.78 6.00
N ALA A 91 9.61 23.86 6.49
CA ALA A 91 9.72 22.51 5.92
C ALA A 91 8.48 21.64 6.18
N ALA A 92 7.62 22.00 7.15
CA ALA A 92 6.38 21.30 7.45
C ALA A 92 5.12 21.98 6.88
N LYS A 93 5.23 23.23 6.38
CA LYS A 93 4.07 24.02 5.96
C LYS A 93 3.26 23.38 4.83
N TRP A 94 3.89 22.56 3.99
CA TRP A 94 3.20 21.83 2.93
C TRP A 94 2.12 20.86 3.46
N ALA A 95 2.09 20.52 4.74
CA ALA A 95 1.00 19.71 5.31
C ALA A 95 -0.22 20.54 5.76
N LEU A 96 -0.08 21.85 5.96
CA LEU A 96 -1.14 22.69 6.52
C LEU A 96 -2.43 22.64 5.70
N PRO A 97 -3.61 22.67 6.33
CA PRO A 97 -4.88 22.70 5.61
C PRO A 97 -5.08 24.02 4.86
N GLY A 98 -6.07 24.06 3.96
CA GLY A 98 -6.40 25.27 3.22
C GLY A 98 -5.42 25.57 2.08
N SER A 99 -5.43 26.82 1.62
CA SER A 99 -4.53 27.29 0.55
C SER A 99 -3.09 27.41 1.02
N GLU A 100 -2.83 27.72 2.29
CA GLU A 100 -1.47 27.94 2.80
C GLU A 100 -0.54 26.76 2.50
N GLY A 101 -0.97 25.53 2.82
CA GLY A 101 -0.15 24.36 2.56
C GLY A 101 -0.04 24.02 1.07
N ALA A 102 -1.08 24.27 0.28
CA ALA A 102 -1.06 24.04 -1.17
C ALA A 102 -0.11 25.03 -1.85
N GLU A 103 -0.10 26.29 -1.43
CA GLU A 103 0.86 27.29 -1.87
C GLU A 103 2.29 26.97 -1.43
N ALA A 104 2.50 26.52 -0.18
CA ALA A 104 3.81 26.09 0.29
C ALA A 104 4.34 24.91 -0.56
N MET A 105 3.48 23.94 -0.87
CA MET A 105 3.82 22.83 -1.77
C MET A 105 4.15 23.35 -3.18
N GLN A 106 3.43 24.32 -3.72
CA GLN A 106 3.69 24.94 -5.03
C GLN A 106 4.99 25.75 -5.09
N ARG A 107 5.39 26.38 -3.98
CA ARG A 107 6.67 27.11 -3.87
C ARG A 107 7.87 26.18 -3.68
N SER A 108 7.63 24.95 -3.21
CA SER A 108 8.69 23.97 -2.95
C SER A 108 9.32 23.42 -4.24
N ALA A 109 10.50 22.80 -4.10
CA ALA A 109 11.14 22.09 -5.20
C ALA A 109 10.31 20.90 -5.72
N ALA A 110 9.42 20.33 -4.88
CA ALA A 110 8.55 19.21 -5.25
C ALA A 110 7.53 19.59 -6.33
N ALA A 111 7.15 20.87 -6.43
CA ALA A 111 6.18 21.36 -7.42
C ALA A 111 6.59 21.08 -8.87
N ARG A 112 7.90 20.97 -9.13
CA ARG A 112 8.47 20.72 -10.46
C ARG A 112 8.54 19.24 -10.82
N CYS A 113 8.32 18.34 -9.87
CA CYS A 113 8.37 16.91 -10.10
C CYS A 113 7.19 16.45 -10.94
N GLU A 114 7.46 15.55 -11.88
CA GLU A 114 6.43 14.79 -12.57
C GLU A 114 5.74 13.84 -11.59
N VAL A 115 4.42 13.79 -11.67
CA VAL A 115 3.55 12.90 -10.90
C VAL A 115 2.53 12.26 -11.84
N VAL A 116 2.13 11.04 -11.51
CA VAL A 116 1.08 10.29 -12.19
C VAL A 116 -0.21 10.40 -11.38
N VAL A 117 -1.25 10.92 -12.02
CA VAL A 117 -2.56 11.19 -11.43
C VAL A 117 -3.62 10.30 -12.09
N GLU A 118 -4.42 9.64 -11.27
CA GLU A 118 -5.62 8.94 -11.72
C GLU A 118 -6.72 9.96 -12.01
N ARG A 119 -7.34 9.88 -13.20
CA ARG A 119 -8.46 10.72 -13.59
C ARG A 119 -9.75 9.92 -13.63
N ARG A 120 -10.78 10.38 -12.93
CA ARG A 120 -12.13 9.82 -13.03
C ARG A 120 -12.98 10.59 -14.03
N ARG A 121 -13.96 9.90 -14.62
CA ARG A 121 -14.92 10.48 -15.57
C ARG A 121 -15.94 11.40 -14.88
N SER A 122 -16.34 11.07 -13.65
CA SER A 122 -17.28 11.85 -12.84
C SER A 122 -16.92 11.80 -11.35
N SER A 123 -17.48 12.71 -10.56
CA SER A 123 -17.23 12.78 -9.12
C SER A 123 -17.83 11.64 -8.29
N SER A 124 -18.65 10.78 -8.91
CA SER A 124 -19.29 9.62 -8.28
C SER A 124 -18.53 8.31 -8.51
N SER A 125 -17.53 8.28 -9.40
CA SER A 125 -16.70 7.09 -9.62
C SER A 125 -15.66 6.89 -8.51
N PHE A 126 -15.33 5.63 -8.23
CA PHE A 126 -14.28 5.24 -7.28
C PHE A 126 -12.88 5.43 -7.89
N PHE A 127 -11.89 5.67 -7.03
CA PHE A 127 -10.48 5.67 -7.40
C PHE A 127 -9.88 4.26 -7.18
N GLY A 128 -8.68 4.00 -7.72
CA GLY A 128 -7.99 2.71 -7.61
C GLY A 128 -8.41 1.67 -8.64
N GLN A 129 -9.24 2.03 -9.62
CA GLN A 129 -9.82 1.10 -10.61
C GLN A 129 -9.28 1.30 -12.02
N SER A 130 -8.53 2.38 -12.26
CA SER A 130 -7.94 2.66 -13.57
C SER A 130 -6.65 1.87 -13.81
N ASP A 131 -6.49 1.34 -15.03
CA ASP A 131 -5.21 0.78 -15.50
C ASP A 131 -4.15 1.89 -15.50
N ASP A 132 -2.92 1.58 -15.09
CA ASP A 132 -1.78 2.51 -15.07
C ASP A 132 -1.60 3.27 -16.39
N ARG A 133 -1.96 2.63 -17.52
CA ARG A 133 -1.87 3.22 -18.87
C ARG A 133 -2.85 4.37 -19.11
N SER A 134 -3.91 4.45 -18.32
CA SER A 134 -4.93 5.50 -18.40
C SER A 134 -4.69 6.64 -17.42
N ARG A 135 -3.64 6.55 -16.59
CA ARG A 135 -3.24 7.62 -15.68
C ARG A 135 -2.47 8.71 -16.42
N GLU A 136 -2.68 9.95 -16.00
CA GLU A 136 -2.13 11.14 -16.63
C GLU A 136 -0.84 11.58 -15.94
N LYS A 137 0.18 11.96 -16.71
CA LYS A 137 1.39 12.61 -16.19
C LYS A 137 1.20 14.12 -16.16
N THR A 138 1.46 14.72 -15.01
CA THR A 138 1.46 16.18 -14.82
C THR A 138 2.58 16.59 -13.86
N ARG A 139 2.69 17.88 -13.54
CA ARG A 139 3.58 18.37 -12.47
C ARG A 139 2.81 18.51 -11.16
N LEU A 140 3.43 18.21 -10.03
CA LEU A 140 2.78 18.33 -8.71
C LEU A 140 2.21 19.74 -8.48
N GLY A 141 2.94 20.79 -8.83
CA GLY A 141 2.47 22.17 -8.67
C GLY A 141 1.25 22.49 -9.55
N GLN A 142 1.16 21.90 -10.74
CA GLN A 142 -0.02 22.04 -11.60
C GLN A 142 -1.22 21.31 -10.99
N PHE A 143 -1.01 20.10 -10.50
CA PHE A 143 -2.05 19.34 -9.81
C PHE A 143 -2.58 20.07 -8.56
N CYS A 144 -1.70 20.72 -7.78
CA CYS A 144 -2.12 21.56 -6.66
C CYS A 144 -3.11 22.66 -7.09
N LYS A 145 -2.79 23.38 -8.17
CA LYS A 145 -3.65 24.45 -8.71
C LYS A 145 -5.00 23.93 -9.16
N GLU A 146 -5.05 22.74 -9.77
CA GLU A 146 -6.31 22.12 -10.17
C GLU A 146 -7.22 21.84 -8.96
N LEU A 147 -6.65 21.31 -7.87
CA LEU A 147 -7.40 21.05 -6.64
C LEU A 147 -7.86 22.35 -5.96
N GLU A 148 -7.03 23.40 -5.96
CA GLU A 148 -7.40 24.73 -5.47
C GLU A 148 -8.49 25.40 -6.29
N ALA A 149 -8.48 25.20 -7.61
CA ALA A 149 -9.55 25.62 -8.51
C ALA A 149 -10.85 24.81 -8.35
N GLY A 150 -10.86 23.81 -7.45
CA GLY A 150 -12.04 23.05 -7.09
C GLY A 150 -12.21 21.73 -7.85
N SER A 151 -11.23 21.32 -8.66
CA SER A 151 -11.31 20.06 -9.41
C SER A 151 -11.34 18.85 -8.49
N GLU A 152 -12.34 17.99 -8.66
CA GLU A 152 -12.45 16.72 -7.94
C GLU A 152 -12.08 15.52 -8.82
N LEU A 153 -11.58 15.74 -10.04
CA LEU A 153 -11.43 14.67 -11.03
C LEU A 153 -10.11 13.91 -10.94
N GLY A 154 -9.11 14.49 -10.27
CA GLY A 154 -7.79 13.89 -10.13
C GLY A 154 -7.52 13.36 -8.72
N TYR A 155 -6.85 12.23 -8.66
CA TYR A 155 -6.31 11.66 -7.44
C TYR A 155 -4.87 11.20 -7.65
N LEU A 156 -3.95 11.80 -6.89
CA LEU A 156 -2.58 11.34 -6.80
C LEU A 156 -2.55 10.18 -5.81
N THR A 157 -2.12 9.03 -6.32
CA THR A 157 -1.98 7.76 -5.62
C THR A 157 -0.49 7.39 -5.52
N THR A 158 -0.19 6.17 -5.07
CA THR A 158 1.17 5.62 -5.09
C THR A 158 1.81 5.81 -6.46
N GLN A 159 3.12 6.07 -6.45
CA GLN A 159 3.89 6.22 -7.67
C GLN A 159 4.73 4.97 -7.87
N ALA A 160 4.76 4.47 -9.10
CA ALA A 160 5.69 3.40 -9.45
C ALA A 160 7.13 3.89 -9.24
N LEU A 161 7.89 3.13 -8.46
CA LEU A 161 9.32 3.34 -8.29
C LEU A 161 10.08 2.42 -9.24
N GLU A 162 11.26 2.83 -9.65
CA GLU A 162 12.18 1.90 -10.31
C GLU A 162 12.62 0.85 -9.28
N ASP A 163 12.71 -0.40 -9.70
CA ASP A 163 13.16 -1.53 -8.87
C ASP A 163 14.19 -2.39 -9.62
N ASP A 164 14.93 -3.19 -8.87
CA ASP A 164 15.81 -4.26 -9.35
C ASP A 164 15.24 -5.60 -8.87
N ASP A 165 14.62 -6.37 -9.77
CA ASP A 165 13.91 -7.63 -9.53
C ASP A 165 13.08 -7.63 -8.23
N GLY A 166 12.15 -6.68 -8.12
CA GLY A 166 11.21 -6.57 -7.00
C GLY A 166 11.76 -5.84 -5.78
N THR A 167 12.97 -5.28 -5.85
CA THR A 167 13.52 -4.43 -4.79
C THR A 167 13.59 -2.97 -5.23
N PRO A 168 12.83 -2.04 -4.61
CA PRO A 168 12.84 -0.63 -4.99
C PRO A 168 14.24 -0.01 -4.96
N ARG A 169 14.50 0.92 -5.88
CA ARG A 169 15.75 1.73 -5.94
C ARG A 169 15.69 3.02 -5.15
N ALA A 170 14.53 3.35 -4.60
CA ALA A 170 14.34 4.52 -3.75
C ALA A 170 13.25 4.22 -2.73
N LEU A 171 13.30 4.94 -1.60
CA LEU A 171 12.24 4.85 -0.58
C LEU A 171 10.97 5.59 -1.01
N ALA A 172 11.04 6.55 -1.93
CA ALA A 172 9.86 7.31 -2.33
C ALA A 172 10.06 7.96 -3.70
N ALA A 173 8.96 8.40 -4.30
CA ALA A 173 9.02 9.18 -5.52
C ALA A 173 9.68 10.56 -5.28
N PRO A 174 10.27 11.18 -6.32
CA PRO A 174 11.05 12.41 -6.15
C PRO A 174 10.32 13.55 -5.44
N HIS A 175 9.01 13.68 -5.66
CA HIS A 175 8.22 14.73 -5.03
C HIS A 175 8.06 14.50 -3.52
N VAL A 176 7.90 13.26 -3.07
CA VAL A 176 7.83 12.91 -1.64
C VAL A 176 9.18 13.13 -0.96
N LEU A 177 10.28 12.67 -1.59
CA LEU A 177 11.63 12.89 -1.06
C LEU A 177 11.93 14.37 -0.87
N LYS A 178 11.51 15.22 -1.82
CA LYS A 178 11.67 16.68 -1.74
C LYS A 178 10.82 17.32 -0.65
N LEU A 179 9.61 16.82 -0.40
CA LEU A 179 8.75 17.30 0.69
C LEU A 179 9.27 16.87 2.07
N LEU A 180 10.02 15.77 2.12
CA LEU A 180 10.71 15.27 3.30
C LEU A 180 12.17 15.75 3.40
N GLU A 181 12.61 16.71 2.56
CA GLU A 181 13.91 17.35 2.75
C GLU A 181 13.93 18.10 4.09
N GLY A 182 14.96 17.87 4.90
CA GLY A 182 15.10 18.46 6.23
C GLY A 182 14.54 17.61 7.38
N CYS A 183 14.01 16.40 7.11
CA CYS A 183 13.68 15.44 8.16
C CYS A 183 14.94 15.08 8.99
N ALA A 184 14.78 14.99 10.31
CA ALA A 184 15.81 14.50 11.21
C ALA A 184 16.00 12.97 11.12
N THR A 185 14.93 12.25 10.78
CA THR A 185 14.97 10.80 10.55
C THR A 185 13.92 10.42 9.51
N LEU A 186 14.19 9.36 8.76
CA LEU A 186 13.17 8.67 7.96
C LEU A 186 12.60 7.46 8.69
N ARG A 187 13.27 6.94 9.72
CA ARG A 187 12.70 5.92 10.62
C ARG A 187 12.31 6.60 11.95
N PRO A 188 11.02 6.96 12.13
CA PRO A 188 10.54 7.52 13.39
C PRO A 188 10.89 6.61 14.58
N LYS A 189 11.21 7.21 15.73
CA LYS A 189 11.58 6.46 16.95
C LYS A 189 10.50 5.46 17.38
N LEU A 190 9.23 5.80 17.16
CA LEU A 190 8.09 4.95 17.48
C LEU A 190 8.18 3.57 16.80
N LEU A 191 8.79 3.48 15.61
CA LEU A 191 8.85 2.24 14.84
C LEU A 191 9.85 1.22 15.36
N GLY A 192 10.76 1.61 16.27
CA GLY A 192 11.87 0.75 16.69
C GLY A 192 12.71 0.30 15.48
N ASN A 193 12.85 -1.02 15.31
CA ASN A 193 13.56 -1.62 14.17
C ASN A 193 12.64 -2.06 13.02
N LEU A 194 11.35 -1.72 13.04
CA LEU A 194 10.52 -1.89 11.85
C LEU A 194 11.09 -1.02 10.72
N VAL A 195 11.15 -1.60 9.52
CA VAL A 195 11.82 -1.00 8.39
C VAL A 195 10.81 -0.43 7.40
N PRO A 196 10.81 0.90 7.17
CA PRO A 196 10.10 1.49 6.06
C PRO A 196 10.69 1.05 4.72
N VAL A 197 9.84 0.52 3.85
CA VAL A 197 10.21 0.10 2.49
C VAL A 197 9.80 1.14 1.45
N GLN A 198 8.71 1.88 1.70
CA GLN A 198 8.23 2.91 0.79
C GLN A 198 7.40 4.00 1.48
N TYR A 199 7.55 5.25 1.04
CA TYR A 199 6.71 6.37 1.43
C TYR A 199 5.84 6.80 0.26
N ASN A 200 4.53 6.89 0.48
CA ASN A 200 3.59 7.35 -0.54
C ASN A 200 2.84 8.59 -0.10
N MET A 201 2.36 9.35 -1.09
CA MET A 201 1.49 10.49 -0.87
C MET A 201 0.14 10.22 -1.55
N TRP A 202 -0.93 10.61 -0.87
CA TRP A 202 -2.30 10.51 -1.37
C TRP A 202 -2.91 11.90 -1.37
N PHE A 203 -3.24 12.43 -2.55
CA PHE A 203 -3.69 13.82 -2.67
C PHE A 203 -4.84 13.94 -3.67
N GLY A 204 -5.94 14.54 -3.24
CA GLY A 204 -7.10 14.78 -4.09
C GLY A 204 -8.11 15.68 -3.42
N ARG A 205 -9.29 15.77 -4.01
CA ARG A 205 -10.39 16.60 -3.52
C ARG A 205 -11.70 15.86 -3.70
N SER A 206 -12.54 15.93 -2.68
CA SER A 206 -13.90 15.42 -2.74
C SER A 206 -14.78 16.13 -1.71
N THR A 207 -15.86 16.76 -2.17
CA THR A 207 -16.86 17.40 -1.31
C THR A 207 -17.82 16.40 -0.69
N THR A 208 -18.20 15.36 -1.43
CA THR A 208 -19.21 14.36 -1.03
C THR A 208 -18.63 13.06 -0.48
N GLY A 209 -17.31 12.88 -0.53
CA GLY A 209 -16.64 11.63 -0.20
C GLY A 209 -16.28 10.81 -1.43
N SER A 210 -15.07 10.24 -1.46
CA SER A 210 -14.65 9.28 -2.50
C SER A 210 -14.12 8.00 -1.86
N SER A 211 -14.50 6.85 -2.41
CA SER A 211 -14.05 5.53 -1.94
C SER A 211 -12.81 5.08 -2.71
N SER A 212 -11.89 4.40 -1.99
CA SER A 212 -10.78 3.64 -2.58
C SER A 212 -11.22 2.31 -3.20
N GLY A 213 -12.43 1.84 -2.92
CA GLY A 213 -12.80 0.43 -3.08
C GLY A 213 -12.18 -0.45 -1.98
N LEU A 214 -12.81 -1.61 -1.74
CA LEU A 214 -12.36 -2.56 -0.74
C LEU A 214 -11.18 -3.38 -1.27
N HIS A 215 -10.06 -3.35 -0.56
CA HIS A 215 -8.83 -4.06 -0.94
C HIS A 215 -7.97 -4.32 0.29
N HIS A 216 -6.80 -4.93 0.11
CA HIS A 216 -5.76 -4.97 1.14
C HIS A 216 -4.38 -4.68 0.53
N ASP A 217 -3.44 -4.28 1.39
CA ASP A 217 -2.05 -4.03 1.04
C ASP A 217 -1.15 -5.14 1.59
N PHE A 218 0.01 -5.36 0.97
CA PHE A 218 0.99 -6.37 1.42
C PHE A 218 1.93 -5.88 2.52
N HIS A 219 1.85 -4.60 2.88
CA HIS A 219 2.77 -3.96 3.82
C HIS A 219 2.06 -3.58 5.11
N ASP A 220 2.80 -3.59 6.21
CA ASP A 220 2.37 -2.81 7.38
C ASP A 220 2.40 -1.33 6.99
N ASN A 221 1.41 -0.58 7.46
CA ASN A 221 1.18 0.78 6.98
C ASN A 221 0.98 1.73 8.16
N ILE A 222 1.80 2.78 8.25
CA ILE A 222 1.51 3.97 9.05
C ILE A 222 0.90 5.01 8.12
N TYR A 223 -0.42 5.15 8.15
CA TYR A 223 -1.15 6.13 7.37
C TYR A 223 -1.31 7.43 8.16
N VAL A 224 -0.77 8.53 7.65
CA VAL A 224 -0.71 9.84 8.33
C VAL A 224 -1.65 10.81 7.63
N LEU A 225 -2.70 11.25 8.32
CA LEU A 225 -3.65 12.21 7.75
C LEU A 225 -3.18 13.66 7.99
N LEU A 226 -2.91 14.38 6.90
CA LEU A 226 -2.39 15.74 6.94
C LEU A 226 -3.46 16.80 6.61
N ARG A 227 -4.45 16.46 5.77
CA ARG A 227 -5.60 17.33 5.47
C ARG A 227 -6.86 16.51 5.21
N GLY A 228 -8.01 17.08 5.57
CA GLY A 228 -9.32 16.48 5.33
C GLY A 228 -9.72 15.50 6.43
N ARG A 229 -10.55 14.52 6.07
CA ARG A 229 -10.99 13.41 6.95
C ARG A 229 -10.96 12.10 6.18
N LYS A 230 -10.66 11.01 6.87
CA LYS A 230 -10.74 9.65 6.33
C LYS A 230 -11.52 8.76 7.29
N GLU A 231 -12.41 7.96 6.75
CA GLU A 231 -13.05 6.85 7.46
C GLU A 231 -12.54 5.55 6.83
N PHE A 232 -11.86 4.72 7.62
CA PHE A 232 -11.41 3.40 7.22
C PHE A 232 -12.37 2.34 7.75
N ARG A 233 -12.78 1.40 6.89
CA ARG A 233 -13.61 0.26 7.28
C ARG A 233 -12.83 -1.02 7.10
N LEU A 234 -12.48 -1.67 8.21
CA LEU A 234 -11.46 -2.71 8.26
C LEU A 234 -12.06 -4.10 8.50
N PHE A 235 -11.59 -5.11 7.76
CA PHE A 235 -11.85 -6.52 8.02
C PHE A 235 -10.54 -7.29 8.22
N SER A 236 -10.58 -8.28 9.10
CA SER A 236 -9.44 -9.16 9.37
C SER A 236 -8.99 -9.91 8.10
N PRO A 237 -7.69 -10.23 7.95
CA PRO A 237 -7.19 -11.10 6.88
C PRO A 237 -7.90 -12.46 6.82
N ARG A 238 -8.48 -12.93 7.93
CA ARG A 238 -9.28 -14.17 7.98
C ARG A 238 -10.53 -14.12 7.09
N CYS A 239 -10.97 -12.95 6.67
CA CYS A 239 -12.09 -12.76 5.75
C CYS A 239 -11.74 -13.04 4.28
N LEU A 240 -10.50 -13.43 3.95
CA LEU A 240 -10.03 -13.65 2.58
C LEU A 240 -10.97 -14.50 1.71
N ASP A 241 -11.46 -15.64 2.23
CA ASP A 241 -12.37 -16.52 1.49
C ASP A 241 -13.78 -15.92 1.30
N ILE A 242 -14.21 -15.07 2.22
CA ILE A 242 -15.55 -14.46 2.21
C ILE A 242 -15.56 -13.24 1.28
N LEU A 243 -14.54 -12.38 1.40
CA LEU A 243 -14.40 -11.17 0.59
C LEU A 243 -13.96 -11.47 -0.85
N SER A 244 -13.24 -12.58 -1.06
CA SER A 244 -12.88 -13.12 -2.38
C SER A 244 -12.32 -12.07 -3.35
N PRO A 245 -11.05 -11.63 -3.16
CA PRO A 245 -10.39 -10.70 -4.08
C PRO A 245 -10.44 -11.20 -5.52
N VAL A 246 -10.58 -10.27 -6.46
CA VAL A 246 -10.87 -10.56 -7.86
C VAL A 246 -9.66 -11.22 -8.53
N GLY A 247 -9.91 -12.25 -9.33
CA GLY A 247 -8.87 -12.94 -10.10
C GLY A 247 -8.04 -13.95 -9.31
N VAL A 248 -8.14 -13.98 -7.98
CA VAL A 248 -7.34 -14.87 -7.14
C VAL A 248 -7.86 -16.31 -7.22
N GLN A 249 -6.96 -17.24 -7.61
CA GLN A 249 -7.25 -18.68 -7.62
C GLN A 249 -6.74 -19.37 -6.36
N LYS A 250 -5.50 -19.07 -5.97
CA LYS A 250 -4.83 -19.58 -4.77
C LYS A 250 -4.24 -18.41 -4.00
N ALA A 251 -4.28 -18.50 -2.69
CA ALA A 251 -3.69 -17.52 -1.79
C ALA A 251 -3.24 -18.22 -0.50
N LYS A 252 -2.03 -17.91 -0.04
CA LYS A 252 -1.51 -18.34 1.26
C LYS A 252 -1.75 -17.22 2.28
N LEU A 253 -2.36 -17.54 3.40
CA LEU A 253 -2.43 -16.65 4.56
C LEU A 253 -1.33 -17.07 5.52
N HIS A 254 -0.30 -16.24 5.67
CA HIS A 254 0.77 -16.45 6.65
C HIS A 254 0.24 -16.23 8.07
N ASP A 255 0.94 -16.78 9.06
CA ASP A 255 0.52 -16.72 10.46
C ASP A 255 0.57 -15.31 11.05
N ASN A 256 1.47 -14.45 10.54
CA ASN A 256 1.50 -13.02 10.81
C ASN A 256 0.42 -12.22 10.05
N GLY A 257 -0.36 -12.84 9.18
CA GLY A 257 -1.50 -12.23 8.49
C GLY A 257 -1.23 -11.78 7.07
N LEU A 258 0.02 -11.80 6.58
CA LEU A 258 0.32 -11.49 5.18
C LEU A 258 -0.41 -12.48 4.25
N ILE A 259 -1.13 -11.96 3.27
CA ILE A 259 -1.74 -12.75 2.20
C ILE A 259 -0.79 -12.72 1.00
N SER A 260 -0.25 -13.88 0.63
CA SER A 260 0.53 -14.05 -0.59
C SER A 260 -0.30 -14.71 -1.68
N TYR A 261 -0.23 -14.15 -2.89
CA TYR A 261 -0.81 -14.73 -4.10
C TYR A 261 0.21 -15.48 -4.94
N VAL A 262 1.50 -15.32 -4.62
CA VAL A 262 2.60 -15.97 -5.33
C VAL A 262 3.28 -17.00 -4.41
N PRO A 263 3.69 -18.17 -4.94
CA PRO A 263 4.55 -19.09 -4.22
C PRO A 263 5.88 -18.45 -3.81
N GLY A 264 6.54 -18.98 -2.77
CA GLY A 264 7.90 -18.58 -2.38
C GLY A 264 8.05 -17.24 -1.65
N LEU A 265 6.96 -16.49 -1.40
CA LEU A 265 7.04 -15.26 -0.58
C LEU A 265 7.21 -15.63 0.90
N ARG A 266 8.20 -15.03 1.58
CA ARG A 266 8.34 -15.13 3.04
C ARG A 266 7.24 -14.37 3.75
N SER A 267 7.03 -14.67 5.04
CA SER A 267 6.01 -14.01 5.86
C SER A 267 6.22 -12.50 5.99
N ASP A 268 7.46 -12.02 5.81
CA ASP A 268 7.83 -10.60 5.82
C ASP A 268 7.77 -9.93 4.43
N GLY A 269 7.28 -10.64 3.41
CA GLY A 269 7.18 -10.13 2.05
C GLY A 269 8.46 -10.23 1.23
N ALA A 270 9.53 -10.84 1.76
CA ALA A 270 10.76 -11.03 0.99
C ALA A 270 10.55 -12.09 -0.12
N SER A 271 10.93 -11.74 -1.35
CA SER A 271 10.92 -12.67 -2.49
C SER A 271 12.23 -13.45 -2.59
N ALA A 272 12.19 -14.62 -3.22
CA ALA A 272 13.40 -15.39 -3.53
C ALA A 272 14.45 -14.58 -4.32
N SER A 273 14.03 -13.64 -5.18
CA SER A 273 14.96 -12.72 -5.88
C SER A 273 15.67 -11.75 -4.93
N ALA A 274 14.98 -11.26 -3.89
CA ALA A 274 15.57 -10.39 -2.89
C ALA A 274 16.58 -11.15 -2.02
N LEU A 275 16.26 -12.40 -1.67
CA LEU A 275 17.13 -13.30 -0.91
C LEU A 275 18.40 -13.66 -1.70
N ARG A 276 18.32 -14.01 -2.99
CA ARG A 276 19.51 -14.32 -3.81
C ARG A 276 20.59 -13.22 -3.80
N ARG A 277 20.19 -11.95 -3.75
CA ARG A 277 21.14 -10.83 -3.73
C ARG A 277 21.87 -10.68 -2.41
N THR A 278 21.22 -10.98 -1.30
CA THR A 278 21.87 -11.01 0.03
C THR A 278 22.70 -12.28 0.20
N ALA A 279 22.19 -13.39 -0.32
CA ALA A 279 22.80 -14.72 -0.35
C ALA A 279 24.12 -14.77 -1.15
N SER A 280 24.27 -13.97 -2.22
CA SER A 280 25.52 -13.85 -2.99
C SER A 280 26.75 -13.33 -2.20
N ALA A 281 26.60 -13.10 -0.89
CA ALA A 281 27.68 -12.87 0.06
C ALA A 281 28.05 -14.09 0.93
N GLY A 282 27.44 -15.28 0.77
CA GLY A 282 27.82 -16.48 1.54
C GLY A 282 26.91 -17.72 1.56
N THR A 283 25.96 -17.93 0.64
CA THR A 283 25.11 -19.15 0.60
C THR A 283 25.76 -20.35 -0.12
N SER A 284 25.32 -21.56 0.22
CA SER A 284 25.78 -22.80 -0.42
C SER A 284 25.08 -23.05 -1.77
N GLU A 285 25.72 -23.83 -2.65
CA GLU A 285 25.19 -24.19 -3.98
C GLU A 285 23.81 -24.90 -3.89
N ASP A 286 23.56 -25.65 -2.82
CA ASP A 286 22.29 -26.36 -2.60
C ASP A 286 21.12 -25.40 -2.29
N GLU A 287 21.36 -24.33 -1.51
CA GLU A 287 20.35 -23.31 -1.21
C GLU A 287 20.02 -22.46 -2.44
N GLU A 288 21.01 -22.18 -3.29
CA GLU A 288 20.82 -21.49 -4.57
C GLU A 288 19.94 -22.33 -5.52
N ALA A 289 20.17 -23.64 -5.60
CA ALA A 289 19.37 -24.55 -6.41
C ALA A 289 17.90 -24.63 -5.96
N GLU A 290 17.65 -24.71 -4.65
CA GLU A 290 16.29 -24.72 -4.10
C GLU A 290 15.54 -23.40 -4.38
N LEU A 291 16.24 -22.25 -4.30
CA LEU A 291 15.69 -20.95 -4.65
C LEU A 291 15.40 -20.78 -6.16
N GLU A 292 16.17 -21.44 -7.03
CA GLU A 292 15.93 -21.48 -8.47
C GLU A 292 14.71 -22.34 -8.84
N GLU A 293 14.57 -23.52 -8.23
CA GLU A 293 13.41 -24.39 -8.41
C GLU A 293 12.11 -23.68 -7.99
N LEU A 294 12.10 -23.04 -6.81
CA LEU A 294 10.95 -22.25 -6.34
C LEU A 294 10.58 -21.09 -7.27
N LEU A 295 11.56 -20.52 -7.99
CA LEU A 295 11.30 -19.44 -8.94
C LEU A 295 10.68 -19.95 -10.23
N ASN A 296 11.16 -21.09 -10.74
CA ASN A 296 10.67 -21.71 -11.95
C ASN A 296 9.22 -22.18 -11.76
N ASP A 297 8.91 -22.81 -10.62
CA ASP A 297 7.55 -23.21 -10.24
C ASP A 297 6.59 -22.01 -10.18
N ALA A 298 7.06 -20.85 -9.70
CA ALA A 298 6.24 -19.64 -9.63
C ALA A 298 5.93 -19.04 -11.02
N LEU A 299 6.73 -19.37 -12.05
CA LEU A 299 6.60 -18.84 -13.42
C LEU A 299 5.73 -19.74 -14.33
N GLU A 300 5.58 -21.02 -14.02
CA GLU A 300 4.85 -21.98 -14.86
C GLU A 300 3.32 -21.94 -14.69
N ASP A 301 2.80 -21.31 -13.62
CA ASP A 301 1.43 -21.59 -13.13
C ASP A 301 0.31 -20.59 -13.56
N GLU A 302 0.53 -19.58 -14.43
CA GLU A 302 -0.53 -18.55 -14.68
C GLU A 302 -0.78 -18.07 -16.13
N GLU A 303 -2.04 -18.24 -16.59
CA GLU A 303 -2.69 -17.50 -17.68
C GLU A 303 -3.52 -16.31 -17.09
N PRO A 304 -3.57 -15.12 -17.71
CA PRO A 304 -4.20 -13.95 -17.12
C PRO A 304 -5.72 -14.01 -17.28
N GLY A 305 -6.46 -13.87 -16.17
CA GLY A 305 -7.91 -13.67 -16.21
C GLY A 305 -8.34 -12.35 -16.85
N ALA A 306 -9.54 -12.34 -17.45
CA ALA A 306 -10.11 -11.21 -18.18
C ALA A 306 -10.51 -9.98 -17.31
N ASP A 307 -10.48 -10.10 -15.98
CA ASP A 307 -10.97 -9.06 -15.05
C ASP A 307 -9.97 -7.92 -14.81
N THR A 308 -10.48 -6.68 -14.79
CA THR A 308 -9.70 -5.42 -14.83
C THR A 308 -9.22 -4.87 -13.49
N LEU A 309 -9.63 -5.47 -12.36
CA LEU A 309 -9.21 -5.03 -11.02
C LEU A 309 -7.88 -5.69 -10.61
N PRO A 310 -7.02 -5.02 -9.82
CA PRO A 310 -5.83 -5.65 -9.25
C PRO A 310 -6.19 -6.80 -8.30
N ASP A 311 -5.30 -7.78 -8.15
CA ASP A 311 -5.59 -9.04 -7.46
C ASP A 311 -5.94 -8.92 -5.95
N SER A 312 -5.63 -7.79 -5.30
CA SER A 312 -5.99 -7.53 -3.90
C SER A 312 -7.33 -6.83 -3.70
N PHE A 313 -7.98 -6.36 -4.78
CA PHE A 313 -9.27 -5.66 -4.72
C PHE A 313 -10.44 -6.64 -4.71
N CYS A 314 -11.46 -6.32 -3.92
CA CYS A 314 -12.72 -7.04 -3.86
C CYS A 314 -13.76 -6.33 -4.73
N ARG A 315 -14.75 -7.07 -5.26
CA ARG A 315 -15.90 -6.44 -5.92
C ARG A 315 -16.86 -5.79 -4.95
N GLY A 316 -17.02 -6.41 -3.77
CA GLY A 316 -17.90 -5.93 -2.72
C GLY A 316 -17.44 -4.58 -2.16
N SER A 317 -18.41 -3.73 -1.82
CA SER A 317 -18.17 -2.46 -1.14
C SER A 317 -19.07 -2.32 0.08
N THR A 318 -18.53 -1.64 1.08
CA THR A 318 -19.21 -1.26 2.32
C THR A 318 -20.04 0.01 2.14
N VAL A 319 -19.83 0.77 1.06
CA VAL A 319 -20.51 2.04 0.81
C VAL A 319 -22.01 1.78 0.58
N PRO A 320 -22.91 2.48 1.31
CA PRO A 320 -24.35 2.33 1.11
C PRO A 320 -24.75 2.60 -0.34
N GLY A 321 -25.59 1.73 -0.91
CA GLY A 321 -26.04 1.85 -2.29
C GLY A 321 -25.06 1.34 -3.36
N SER A 322 -23.94 0.71 -2.98
CA SER A 322 -23.07 0.01 -3.94
C SER A 322 -23.86 -1.06 -4.71
N PRO A 323 -23.64 -1.20 -6.04
CA PRO A 323 -24.25 -2.28 -6.83
C PRO A 323 -23.81 -3.68 -6.38
N GLU A 324 -22.61 -3.79 -5.82
CA GLU A 324 -22.05 -5.01 -5.25
C GLU A 324 -21.74 -4.75 -3.76
N PRO A 325 -22.70 -4.97 -2.85
CA PRO A 325 -22.44 -4.84 -1.42
C PRO A 325 -21.54 -5.98 -0.92
N ILE A 326 -20.87 -5.78 0.20
CA ILE A 326 -20.20 -6.87 0.91
C ILE A 326 -21.16 -8.02 1.27
N PRO A 327 -20.67 -9.26 1.43
CA PRO A 327 -21.47 -10.39 1.87
C PRO A 327 -22.22 -10.13 3.18
N GLU A 328 -23.44 -10.63 3.28
CA GLU A 328 -24.33 -10.41 4.43
C GLU A 328 -23.70 -10.85 5.76
N SER A 329 -22.90 -11.93 5.74
CA SER A 329 -22.20 -12.44 6.92
C SER A 329 -21.22 -11.43 7.54
N LEU A 330 -20.77 -10.42 6.78
CA LEU A 330 -19.86 -9.37 7.22
C LEU A 330 -20.52 -7.99 7.37
N ARG A 331 -21.81 -7.85 7.03
CA ARG A 331 -22.52 -6.56 7.12
C ARG A 331 -22.49 -6.04 8.56
N GLY A 332 -22.03 -4.81 8.74
CA GLY A 332 -21.91 -4.16 10.06
C GLY A 332 -20.81 -4.73 10.97
N ARG A 333 -19.95 -5.64 10.48
CA ARG A 333 -18.90 -6.28 11.27
C ARG A 333 -17.49 -5.74 11.04
N HIS A 334 -17.32 -4.70 10.22
CA HIS A 334 -16.03 -4.03 10.07
C HIS A 334 -15.69 -3.17 11.28
N LEU A 335 -14.40 -3.05 11.60
CA LEU A 335 -13.93 -1.98 12.49
C LEU A 335 -13.94 -0.66 11.73
N VAL A 336 -14.23 0.43 12.44
CA VAL A 336 -14.16 1.78 11.90
C VAL A 336 -12.95 2.51 12.47
N ALA A 337 -12.16 3.16 11.62
CA ALA A 337 -11.11 4.07 12.01
C ALA A 337 -11.39 5.46 11.41
N ASP A 338 -11.91 6.34 12.24
CA ASP A 338 -12.13 7.76 11.91
C ASP A 338 -10.86 8.58 12.19
N LEU A 339 -10.26 9.12 11.13
CA LEU A 339 -9.05 9.94 11.20
C LEU A 339 -9.37 11.42 10.96
N GLY A 340 -8.87 12.25 11.87
CA GLY A 340 -8.73 13.70 11.71
C GLY A 340 -7.31 14.11 11.33
N VAL A 341 -7.12 15.39 11.03
CA VAL A 341 -5.78 15.95 10.75
C VAL A 341 -4.87 15.73 11.95
N GLY A 342 -3.70 15.14 11.71
CA GLY A 342 -2.73 14.80 12.75
C GLY A 342 -2.88 13.38 13.32
N ASP A 343 -3.93 12.65 12.96
CA ASP A 343 -4.05 11.24 13.33
C ASP A 343 -3.20 10.36 12.39
N LEU A 344 -2.58 9.34 12.99
CA LEU A 344 -1.92 8.24 12.31
C LEU A 344 -2.76 6.97 12.50
N LEU A 345 -2.81 6.11 11.50
CA LEU A 345 -3.35 4.75 11.61
C LEU A 345 -2.23 3.75 11.35
N TYR A 346 -1.92 2.93 12.35
CA TYR A 346 -1.24 1.66 12.12
C TYR A 346 -2.24 0.65 11.57
N LEU A 347 -1.98 0.17 10.36
CA LEU A 347 -2.76 -0.83 9.66
C LEU A 347 -1.82 -2.00 9.30
N PRO A 348 -1.97 -3.16 9.95
CA PRO A 348 -1.14 -4.32 9.65
C PRO A 348 -1.39 -4.83 8.23
N ALA A 349 -0.37 -5.46 7.65
CA ALA A 349 -0.44 -6.08 6.33
C ALA A 349 -1.68 -6.97 6.17
N SER A 350 -2.27 -6.87 4.98
CA SER A 350 -3.39 -7.68 4.50
C SER A 350 -4.71 -7.55 5.27
N TRP A 351 -4.82 -6.58 6.18
CA TRP A 351 -6.14 -6.14 6.63
C TRP A 351 -6.90 -5.52 5.47
N PHE A 352 -8.06 -6.09 5.17
CA PHE A 352 -8.95 -5.55 4.16
C PHE A 352 -9.50 -4.22 4.63
N HIS A 353 -9.51 -3.24 3.75
CA HIS A 353 -9.96 -1.90 4.06
C HIS A 353 -10.60 -1.22 2.86
N GLU A 354 -11.64 -0.44 3.15
CA GLU A 354 -12.21 0.54 2.23
C GLU A 354 -12.13 1.91 2.89
N VAL A 355 -11.61 2.90 2.16
CA VAL A 355 -11.34 4.24 2.68
C VAL A 355 -12.28 5.25 2.05
N VAL A 356 -13.11 5.88 2.86
CA VAL A 356 -13.95 7.02 2.44
C VAL A 356 -13.20 8.32 2.75
N SER A 357 -12.93 9.07 1.70
CA SER A 357 -12.06 10.24 1.72
C SER A 357 -12.83 11.54 1.53
N GLN A 358 -12.74 12.46 2.50
CA GLN A 358 -13.40 13.77 2.44
C GLN A 358 -12.39 14.91 2.52
N GLY A 359 -12.60 15.96 1.70
CA GLY A 359 -11.74 17.13 1.64
C GLY A 359 -12.17 18.09 0.55
N GLY A 360 -13.30 18.76 0.76
CA GLY A 360 -13.90 19.72 -0.19
C GLY A 360 -13.42 21.17 -0.01
N GLY A 361 -12.49 21.45 0.91
CA GLY A 361 -11.91 22.77 1.09
C GLY A 361 -10.74 23.06 0.13
N PRO A 362 -10.25 24.32 0.06
CA PRO A 362 -9.00 24.64 -0.62
C PRO A 362 -7.87 23.73 -0.13
N GLY A 363 -7.04 23.24 -1.05
CA GLY A 363 -5.96 22.30 -0.72
C GLY A 363 -6.38 20.86 -0.43
N GLY A 364 -7.66 20.49 -0.62
CA GLY A 364 -8.13 19.11 -0.69
C GLY A 364 -7.93 18.25 0.57
N HIS A 365 -7.89 16.93 0.39
CA HIS A 365 -7.40 15.99 1.40
C HIS A 365 -6.01 15.49 1.03
N LEU A 366 -5.14 15.36 2.03
CA LEU A 366 -3.74 14.99 1.85
C LEU A 366 -3.35 13.99 2.93
N ALA A 367 -2.71 12.91 2.53
CA ALA A 367 -2.11 11.96 3.45
C ALA A 367 -0.74 11.54 2.95
N LEU A 368 0.10 11.15 3.91
CA LEU A 368 1.36 10.45 3.68
C LEU A 368 1.19 9.05 4.27
N ASN A 369 1.78 8.03 3.67
CA ASN A 369 1.89 6.75 4.34
C ASN A 369 3.32 6.21 4.32
N LEU A 370 3.64 5.39 5.31
CA LEU A 370 4.89 4.67 5.42
C LEU A 370 4.54 3.18 5.35
N TRP A 371 4.86 2.56 4.22
CA TRP A 371 4.82 1.11 4.09
C TRP A 371 6.08 0.51 4.68
N MET A 372 5.91 -0.54 5.47
CA MET A 372 6.96 -1.30 6.14
C MET A 372 6.82 -2.77 5.77
N ALA A 373 7.94 -3.48 5.72
CA ALA A 373 7.91 -4.94 5.64
C ALA A 373 7.15 -5.48 6.87
N PRO A 374 6.16 -6.39 6.71
CA PRO A 374 5.47 -6.98 7.83
C PRO A 374 6.45 -7.78 8.70
N PRO A 375 6.42 -7.64 10.03
CA PRO A 375 7.25 -8.46 10.91
C PRO A 375 6.80 -9.92 10.92
N ARG A 376 7.72 -10.84 11.24
CA ARG A 376 7.40 -12.26 11.47
C ARG A 376 6.44 -12.43 12.66
N ALA A 377 5.77 -13.58 12.73
CA ALA A 377 5.06 -13.96 13.94
C ALA A 377 6.05 -14.08 15.12
N ASP A 378 5.64 -13.62 16.30
CA ASP A 378 6.46 -13.59 17.53
C ASP A 378 7.72 -12.71 17.43
N ALA A 379 7.73 -11.75 16.52
CA ALA A 379 8.74 -10.72 16.43
C ALA A 379 8.93 -9.97 17.76
N THR A 380 10.15 -9.47 17.98
CA THR A 380 10.42 -8.47 19.03
C THR A 380 10.68 -7.11 18.40
N MET A 381 10.58 -6.04 19.19
CA MET A 381 10.87 -4.68 18.70
C MET A 381 12.30 -4.53 18.16
N LEU A 382 13.24 -5.33 18.68
CA LEU A 382 14.64 -5.33 18.27
C LEU A 382 14.89 -6.26 17.07
N GLU A 383 14.16 -7.36 16.98
CA GLU A 383 14.31 -8.38 15.94
C GLU A 383 12.96 -8.64 15.25
N PRO A 384 12.48 -7.70 14.40
CA PRO A 384 11.18 -7.83 13.75
C PRO A 384 11.17 -8.76 12.53
N TYR A 385 12.35 -9.09 11.99
CA TYR A 385 12.52 -9.86 10.76
C TYR A 385 13.39 -11.10 11.00
N GLU A 386 13.42 -12.01 10.03
CA GLU A 386 14.20 -13.25 10.11
C GLU A 386 15.72 -12.99 10.04
N ASP A 387 16.12 -11.95 9.32
CA ASP A 387 17.50 -11.59 9.02
C ASP A 387 17.65 -10.07 8.78
N GLY A 388 18.84 -9.65 8.35
CA GLY A 388 19.19 -8.25 8.09
C GLY A 388 18.70 -7.68 6.76
N LEU A 389 18.01 -8.44 5.90
CA LEU A 389 17.68 -8.05 4.52
C LEU A 389 17.06 -6.65 4.43
N TRP A 390 16.01 -6.42 5.22
CA TRP A 390 15.27 -5.16 5.18
C TRP A 390 16.09 -4.00 5.71
N GLU A 391 16.85 -4.20 6.78
CA GLU A 391 17.72 -3.17 7.34
C GLU A 391 18.80 -2.77 6.32
N GLU A 392 19.47 -3.73 5.70
CA GLU A 392 20.47 -3.47 4.66
C GLU A 392 19.87 -2.71 3.47
N LEU A 393 18.68 -3.11 3.04
CA LEU A 393 17.96 -2.42 1.98
C LEU A 393 17.65 -0.97 2.37
N PHE A 394 17.11 -0.74 3.56
CA PHE A 394 16.81 0.60 4.04
C PHE A 394 18.05 1.48 4.14
N GLN A 395 19.15 0.94 4.67
CA GLN A 395 20.43 1.65 4.77
C GLN A 395 20.99 2.03 3.39
N ARG A 396 20.81 1.17 2.39
CA ARG A 396 21.21 1.42 1.00
C ARG A 396 20.35 2.48 0.32
N LEU A 397 19.03 2.47 0.56
CA LEU A 397 18.07 3.34 -0.13
C LEU A 397 17.86 4.69 0.54
N LYS A 398 18.11 4.79 1.84
CA LYS A 398 17.89 6.05 2.56
C LYS A 398 18.78 7.14 1.96
N PRO A 399 18.21 8.30 1.57
CA PRO A 399 19.01 9.43 1.15
C PRO A 399 19.98 9.82 2.26
N SER A 400 21.14 10.36 1.88
CA SER A 400 22.02 11.04 2.81
C SER A 400 21.25 12.19 3.47
N LEU A 401 20.79 12.00 4.71
CA LEU A 401 20.18 13.06 5.49
C LEU A 401 21.23 14.16 5.73
N PRO A 402 20.82 15.44 5.84
CA PRO A 402 21.74 16.50 6.21
C PRO A 402 22.42 16.13 7.54
N ARG A 403 23.73 15.88 7.51
CA ARG A 403 24.54 15.82 8.73
C ARG A 403 24.65 17.24 9.25
N GLU A 404 24.45 17.48 10.55
CA GLU A 404 25.05 18.65 11.18
C GLU A 404 26.54 18.62 10.84
N ALA A 405 27.03 19.66 10.18
CA ALA A 405 28.30 19.61 9.48
C ALA A 405 29.49 19.60 10.45
N PRO A 406 30.37 18.58 10.41
CA PRO A 406 31.77 18.74 10.77
C PRO A 406 32.54 19.23 9.53
N GLY A 407 33.53 20.09 9.72
CA GLY A 407 34.28 20.76 8.64
C GLY A 407 34.84 19.86 7.54
N ARG A 408 34.83 20.39 6.30
CA ARG A 408 35.43 19.85 5.05
C ARG A 408 36.92 19.49 5.24
N PRO A 409 37.50 18.46 4.55
CA PRO A 409 37.64 18.39 3.07
C PRO A 409 37.48 16.96 2.48
N GLY A 410 37.19 16.74 1.19
CA GLY A 410 38.07 16.90 0.02
C GLY A 410 37.61 15.96 -1.11
N THR A 411 37.81 16.35 -2.36
CA THR A 411 37.15 15.84 -3.58
C THR A 411 37.74 14.55 -4.17
N GLY A 412 36.90 13.58 -4.56
CA GLY A 412 37.30 12.42 -5.36
C GLY A 412 36.23 12.03 -6.40
N LYS A 413 36.56 12.13 -7.69
CA LYS A 413 35.70 11.77 -8.83
C LYS A 413 35.55 10.24 -8.96
N ARG A 414 34.34 9.75 -9.23
CA ARG A 414 34.10 8.37 -9.72
C ARG A 414 33.28 8.37 -11.02
N ARG A 415 33.69 7.47 -11.92
CA ARG A 415 33.41 7.38 -13.36
C ARG A 415 32.04 6.73 -13.62
N LYS A 416 31.26 7.26 -14.56
CA LYS A 416 29.99 6.69 -15.05
C LYS A 416 30.26 5.61 -16.10
N THR A 417 29.63 4.44 -15.96
CA THR A 417 29.39 3.51 -17.06
C THR A 417 27.88 3.41 -17.31
N ARG A 418 27.49 3.62 -18.57
CA ARG A 418 26.13 3.51 -19.09
C ARG A 418 25.89 2.06 -19.47
N ASN A 419 24.87 1.42 -18.91
CA ASN A 419 24.24 0.25 -19.52
C ASN A 419 22.76 0.58 -19.78
N HIS A 420 22.34 0.38 -21.02
CA HIS A 420 20.94 0.35 -21.43
C HIS A 420 20.38 -1.03 -21.09
N LEU A 421 19.18 -1.11 -20.48
CA LEU A 421 18.13 -2.04 -20.92
C LEU A 421 16.80 -1.84 -20.16
N VAL A 422 15.74 -1.82 -20.98
CA VAL A 422 14.34 -2.29 -20.87
C VAL A 422 13.62 -2.30 -19.51
N LYS A 423 12.46 -1.64 -19.50
CA LYS A 423 11.51 -1.45 -18.39
C LYS A 423 10.43 -2.54 -18.36
N VAL A 424 10.12 -3.08 -17.17
CA VAL A 424 8.85 -3.80 -16.91
C VAL A 424 8.26 -3.31 -15.57
N PRO A 425 7.10 -2.61 -15.56
CA PRO A 425 6.35 -2.24 -14.36
C PRO A 425 5.52 -3.41 -13.79
N PHE A 426 5.27 -3.42 -12.48
CA PHE A 426 4.41 -4.39 -11.80
C PHE A 426 2.92 -4.01 -11.86
N SER A 427 2.11 -4.95 -12.36
CA SER A 427 0.84 -5.37 -11.74
C SER A 427 0.88 -6.90 -11.79
N HIS A 428 0.61 -7.57 -10.66
CA HIS A 428 1.04 -8.96 -10.40
C HIS A 428 0.52 -10.03 -11.40
N ARG A 429 -0.33 -9.66 -12.36
CA ARG A 429 -0.89 -10.60 -13.34
C ARG A 429 -0.82 -10.22 -14.82
N ARG A 430 -0.67 -8.95 -15.18
CA ARG A 430 -0.96 -8.52 -16.58
C ARG A 430 0.27 -8.31 -17.47
N ARG A 431 1.49 -8.39 -16.94
CA ARG A 431 2.71 -8.11 -17.72
C ARG A 431 3.65 -9.30 -17.94
N LEU A 432 3.55 -10.38 -17.16
CA LEU A 432 4.36 -11.59 -17.41
C LEU A 432 4.01 -12.26 -18.74
N LEU A 433 2.73 -12.28 -19.11
CA LEU A 433 2.27 -12.99 -20.32
C LEU A 433 2.53 -12.27 -21.65
N ARG A 434 2.82 -10.95 -21.65
CA ARG A 434 3.08 -10.21 -22.90
C ARG A 434 4.55 -10.15 -23.31
N ALA A 435 5.50 -10.43 -22.41
CA ALA A 435 6.93 -10.45 -22.73
C ALA A 435 7.30 -11.72 -23.53
N LEU A 436 6.66 -12.86 -23.24
CA LEU A 436 6.97 -14.14 -23.89
C LEU A 436 6.30 -14.34 -25.26
N HIS A 437 5.15 -13.71 -25.52
CA HIS A 437 4.52 -13.77 -26.86
C HIS A 437 5.33 -13.04 -27.95
N ARG A 438 6.24 -12.12 -27.60
CA ARG A 438 7.18 -11.52 -28.58
C ARG A 438 8.40 -12.39 -28.85
N SER A 439 8.86 -13.16 -27.87
CA SER A 439 10.00 -14.07 -28.05
C SER A 439 9.62 -15.32 -28.87
N ARG A 440 8.38 -15.82 -28.77
CA ARG A 440 7.90 -16.95 -29.58
C ARG A 440 7.55 -16.60 -31.04
N ALA A 441 7.38 -15.32 -31.37
CA ALA A 441 7.12 -14.88 -32.74
C ALA A 441 8.41 -14.58 -33.54
N GLU A 442 9.56 -14.50 -32.88
CA GLU A 442 10.87 -14.27 -33.51
C GLU A 442 11.73 -15.56 -33.57
N ALA A 443 11.20 -16.70 -33.12
CA ALA A 443 11.83 -18.01 -33.19
C ALA A 443 10.95 -19.08 -33.87
N GLY A 444 10.09 -18.64 -34.81
CA GLY A 444 9.24 -19.51 -35.64
C GLY A 444 9.47 -19.25 -37.11
#